data_AF-A0A2S7BTR2-F1
#
_entry.id   AF-A0A2S7BTR2-F1
#
_cell.length_a   1.000
_cell.length_b   1.000
_cell.length_c   1.000
_cell.angle_alpha   90.00
_cell.angle_beta   90.00
_cell.angle_gamma   90.00
#
_symmetry.space_group_name_H-M   'P 1'
#
loop_
_entity.id
_entity.type
_entity.pdbx_description
1 polymer ?
#
loop_
_entity_poly.entity_id
_entity_poly.type
_entity_poly.pdbx_seq_one_letter_code
_entity_poly.pdbx_strand_id
1 'polypeptide(L)'
;MATLLASCAADGAAPIRTVDDARLRNGQVPVALRTTLDMQLDWQQQAALAPVFATPAGAQRLDLAGATRVDESLVVVRLREAAAAGAAPADLAEWTYAVDCRSDQARLLGAGIGIGAGGPGALPSSVAAPAPADRARLFALVCAKRTACELRIKANACERVRAASLAALGQQQVRQAP
;
A
#
# COMPACT_ATOMS: atom_id res chain seq x y z
N MET A 1 -28.51 -39.80 13.69
CA MET A 1 -28.66 -38.59 12.85
C MET A 1 -27.52 -37.65 13.17
N ALA A 2 -26.52 -37.58 12.29
CA ALA A 2 -25.38 -36.70 12.45
C ALA A 2 -25.73 -35.33 11.85
N THR A 3 -25.94 -34.34 12.71
CA THR A 3 -26.01 -32.93 12.34
C THR A 3 -24.64 -32.50 11.80
N LEU A 4 -24.55 -32.35 10.48
CA LEU A 4 -23.40 -31.78 9.80
C LEU A 4 -23.18 -30.35 10.30
N LEU A 5 -22.01 -30.14 10.90
CA LEU A 5 -21.44 -28.85 11.25
C LEU A 5 -21.40 -27.98 10.00
N ALA A 6 -22.22 -26.94 9.96
CA ALA A 6 -22.06 -25.83 9.03
C ALA A 6 -20.73 -25.13 9.38
N SER A 7 -19.66 -25.50 8.68
CA SER A 7 -18.41 -24.77 8.73
C SER A 7 -18.65 -23.39 8.13
N CYS A 8 -18.29 -22.36 8.89
CA CYS A 8 -18.15 -21.00 8.39
C CYS A 8 -17.13 -21.00 7.25
N ALA A 9 -17.58 -21.10 6.00
CA ALA A 9 -16.78 -20.74 4.86
C ALA A 9 -16.55 -19.23 4.96
N ALA A 10 -15.43 -18.82 5.55
CA ALA A 10 -14.93 -17.48 5.38
C ALA A 10 -14.81 -17.23 3.87
N ASP A 11 -15.58 -16.26 3.37
CA ASP A 11 -15.71 -15.92 1.95
C ASP A 11 -14.33 -15.93 1.24
N GLY A 12 -14.11 -16.98 0.46
CA GLY A 12 -12.87 -17.27 -0.25
C GLY A 12 -12.70 -16.40 -1.48
N ALA A 13 -12.57 -15.09 -1.28
CA ALA A 13 -12.32 -14.18 -2.38
C ALA A 13 -10.97 -14.54 -3.05
N ALA A 14 -11.00 -14.80 -4.36
CA ALA A 14 -9.80 -15.17 -5.12
C ALA A 14 -8.72 -14.09 -4.98
N PRO A 15 -7.44 -14.46 -4.80
CA PRO A 15 -6.35 -13.50 -4.63
C PRO A 15 -6.19 -12.61 -5.88
N ILE A 16 -5.74 -11.37 -5.69
CA ILE A 16 -5.37 -10.45 -6.77
C ILE A 16 -3.89 -10.64 -7.06
N ARG A 17 -3.53 -11.02 -8.29
CA ARG A 17 -2.14 -11.43 -8.64
C ARG A 17 -1.42 -10.47 -9.57
N THR A 18 -2.12 -9.53 -10.18
CA THR A 18 -1.61 -8.62 -11.20
C THR A 18 -2.23 -7.24 -11.06
N VAL A 19 -1.46 -6.20 -11.42
CA VAL A 19 -1.92 -4.80 -11.47
C VAL A 19 -3.01 -4.57 -12.53
N ASP A 20 -3.21 -5.53 -13.44
CA ASP A 20 -4.24 -5.49 -14.47
C ASP A 20 -5.61 -6.01 -14.03
N ASP A 21 -5.72 -6.59 -12.83
CA ASP A 21 -6.97 -7.12 -12.30
C ASP A 21 -8.07 -6.04 -12.26
N ALA A 22 -9.20 -6.31 -12.90
CA ALA A 22 -10.30 -5.35 -13.04
C ALA A 22 -10.85 -4.88 -11.68
N ARG A 23 -10.77 -5.72 -10.64
CA ARG A 23 -11.23 -5.37 -9.29
C ARG A 23 -10.43 -4.22 -8.69
N LEU A 24 -9.15 -4.08 -9.06
CA LEU A 24 -8.34 -2.94 -8.64
C LEU A 24 -8.89 -1.64 -9.24
N ARG A 25 -9.24 -1.65 -10.53
CA ARG A 25 -9.72 -0.45 -11.21
C ARG A 25 -11.06 0.04 -10.68
N ASN A 26 -11.94 -0.88 -10.31
CA ASN A 26 -13.28 -0.52 -9.84
C ASN A 26 -13.34 -0.31 -8.31
N GLY A 27 -12.19 -0.35 -7.62
CA GLY A 27 -12.14 -0.26 -6.16
C GLY A 27 -12.75 -1.45 -5.41
N GLN A 28 -13.03 -2.55 -6.11
CA GLN A 28 -13.71 -3.74 -5.61
C GLN A 28 -12.74 -4.75 -4.97
N VAL A 29 -11.72 -4.25 -4.27
CA VAL A 29 -10.74 -5.11 -3.59
C VAL A 29 -11.39 -5.69 -2.33
N PRO A 30 -11.50 -7.03 -2.20
CA PRO A 30 -12.07 -7.67 -1.01
C PRO A 30 -11.35 -7.22 0.27
N VAL A 31 -12.11 -6.83 1.30
CA VAL A 31 -11.55 -6.33 2.56
C VAL A 31 -10.60 -7.35 3.22
N ALA A 32 -10.92 -8.64 3.13
CA ALA A 32 -10.09 -9.72 3.66
C ALA A 32 -8.67 -9.79 3.05
N LEU A 33 -8.48 -9.23 1.84
CA LEU A 33 -7.19 -9.20 1.16
C LEU A 33 -6.41 -7.90 1.45
N ARG A 34 -7.01 -6.91 2.12
CA ARG A 34 -6.42 -5.58 2.32
C ARG A 34 -5.70 -5.50 3.65
N THR A 35 -4.44 -5.08 3.62
CA THR A 35 -3.69 -4.63 4.80
C THR A 35 -3.29 -3.17 4.59
N THR A 36 -3.84 -2.26 5.39
CA THR A 36 -3.41 -0.87 5.40
C THR A 36 -1.96 -0.79 5.86
N LEU A 37 -1.13 -0.13 5.06
CA LEU A 37 0.20 0.30 5.47
C LEU A 37 -0.01 1.71 6.01
N ASP A 38 0.33 1.96 7.27
CA ASP A 38 0.24 3.28 7.93
C ASP A 38 1.26 4.27 7.36
N MET A 39 1.20 4.51 6.06
CA MET A 39 2.14 5.29 5.28
C MET A 39 1.49 6.59 4.83
N GLN A 40 1.05 7.40 5.79
CA GLN A 40 0.64 8.78 5.53
C GLN A 40 1.84 9.68 5.84
N LEU A 41 2.66 9.93 4.81
CA LEU A 41 3.95 10.58 4.97
C LEU A 41 4.05 11.78 4.05
N ASP A 42 4.30 12.96 4.63
CA ASP A 42 4.72 14.10 3.84
C ASP A 42 6.14 13.88 3.27
N TRP A 43 6.51 14.70 2.28
CA TRP A 43 7.81 14.57 1.61
C TRP A 43 9.03 14.70 2.56
N GLN A 44 8.90 15.38 3.70
CA GLN A 44 9.98 15.52 4.69
C GLN A 44 10.09 14.25 5.53
N GLN A 45 8.97 13.70 5.97
CA GLN A 45 8.87 12.44 6.71
C GLN A 45 9.37 11.25 5.88
N GLN A 46 9.11 11.25 4.56
CA GLN A 46 9.67 10.25 3.64
C GLN A 46 11.21 10.26 3.66
N ALA A 47 11.82 11.45 3.60
CA ALA A 47 13.28 11.60 3.64
C ALA A 47 13.86 11.20 5.00
N ALA A 48 13.15 11.46 6.10
CA ALA A 48 13.55 11.01 7.44
C ALA A 48 13.47 9.48 7.59
N LEU A 49 12.44 8.85 7.02
CA LEU A 49 12.23 7.40 7.08
C LEU A 49 13.28 6.63 6.26
N ALA A 50 13.62 7.15 5.08
CA ALA A 50 14.57 6.52 4.18
C ALA A 50 15.25 7.56 3.28
N PRO A 51 16.41 8.09 3.70
CA PRO A 51 17.10 9.18 2.99
C PRO A 51 17.46 8.88 1.53
N VAL A 52 17.67 7.60 1.19
CA VAL A 52 17.92 7.14 -0.19
C VAL A 52 16.76 7.45 -1.14
N PHE A 53 15.54 7.62 -0.61
CA PHE A 53 14.36 8.00 -1.38
C PHE A 53 13.98 9.47 -1.17
N ALA A 54 14.90 10.33 -0.72
CA ALA A 54 14.61 11.77 -0.61
C ALA A 54 14.28 12.39 -1.98
N THR A 55 13.40 13.40 -1.97
CA THR A 55 13.02 14.12 -3.20
C THR A 55 14.22 14.95 -3.70
N PRO A 56 14.70 14.73 -4.93
CA PRO A 56 15.79 15.55 -5.49
C PRO A 56 15.41 17.02 -5.65
N ALA A 57 16.41 17.90 -5.73
CA ALA A 57 16.16 19.30 -6.07
C ALA A 57 15.56 19.40 -7.49
N GLY A 58 14.49 20.20 -7.64
CA GLY A 58 13.78 20.37 -8.91
C GLY A 58 12.78 19.27 -9.26
N ALA A 59 12.71 18.18 -8.48
CA ALA A 59 11.69 17.15 -8.62
C ALA A 59 10.36 17.59 -8.00
N GLN A 60 9.25 17.01 -8.47
CA GLN A 60 7.95 17.29 -7.87
C GLN A 60 7.90 16.72 -6.45
N ARG A 61 7.48 17.55 -5.49
CA ARG A 61 7.21 17.09 -4.12
C ARG A 61 5.84 16.43 -4.08
N LEU A 62 5.82 15.20 -3.61
CA LEU A 62 4.64 14.37 -3.50
C LEU A 62 4.56 13.80 -2.10
N ASP A 63 3.36 13.84 -1.54
CA ASP A 63 3.04 13.18 -0.29
C ASP A 63 2.51 11.78 -0.57
N LEU A 64 2.84 10.86 0.34
CA LEU A 64 2.27 9.53 0.35
C LEU A 64 0.99 9.63 1.19
N ALA A 65 -0.16 9.71 0.52
CA ALA A 65 -1.48 9.86 1.15
C ALA A 65 -2.05 8.52 1.69
N GLY A 66 -1.28 7.44 1.54
CA GLY A 66 -1.59 6.13 2.09
C GLY A 66 -1.12 5.00 1.18
N ALA A 67 -0.99 3.80 1.74
CA ALA A 67 -0.76 2.60 0.96
C ALA A 67 -1.54 1.43 1.55
N THR A 68 -1.96 0.50 0.70
CA THR A 68 -2.67 -0.71 1.10
C THR A 68 -2.09 -1.88 0.36
N ARG A 69 -1.53 -2.84 1.09
CA ARG A 69 -1.10 -4.11 0.52
C ARG A 69 -2.33 -4.97 0.24
N VAL A 70 -2.46 -5.46 -0.98
CA VAL A 70 -3.58 -6.31 -1.43
C VAL A 70 -3.16 -7.74 -1.78
N ASP A 71 -1.85 -7.95 -1.93
CA ASP A 71 -1.16 -9.25 -1.95
C ASP A 71 0.29 -9.05 -1.45
N GLU A 72 1.07 -10.11 -1.22
CA GLU A 72 2.46 -10.03 -0.72
C GLU A 72 3.38 -9.10 -1.52
N SER A 73 3.13 -9.02 -2.82
CA SER A 73 3.89 -8.22 -3.78
C SER A 73 3.10 -7.07 -4.37
N LEU A 74 1.79 -6.96 -4.13
CA LEU A 74 0.94 -5.99 -4.78
C LEU A 74 0.43 -4.95 -3.78
N VAL A 75 0.70 -3.68 -4.06
CA VAL A 75 0.34 -2.56 -3.20
C VAL A 75 -0.45 -1.52 -3.99
N VAL A 76 -1.56 -1.07 -3.41
CA VAL A 76 -2.28 0.12 -3.86
C VAL A 76 -1.70 1.33 -3.15
N VAL A 77 -1.16 2.27 -3.91
CA VAL A 77 -0.47 3.46 -3.43
C VAL A 77 -1.30 4.70 -3.75
N ARG A 78 -1.52 5.56 -2.76
CA ARG A 78 -2.15 6.87 -2.94
C ARG A 78 -1.08 7.95 -2.82
N LEU A 79 -0.94 8.73 -3.87
CA LEU A 79 -0.07 9.88 -3.95
C LEU A 79 -0.93 11.15 -3.92
N ARG A 80 -0.38 12.22 -3.33
CA ARG A 80 -0.97 13.55 -3.39
C ARG A 80 0.11 14.58 -3.69
N GLU A 81 -0.25 15.68 -4.34
CA GLU A 81 0.65 16.84 -4.40
C GLU A 81 0.98 17.33 -3.00
N ALA A 82 2.25 17.64 -2.77
CA ALA A 82 2.63 18.31 -1.54
C ALA A 82 2.03 19.72 -1.55
N ALA A 83 1.32 20.08 -0.47
CA ALA A 83 0.76 21.41 -0.33
C ALA A 83 1.86 22.46 -0.36
N ALA A 84 1.71 23.48 -1.21
CA ALA A 84 2.43 24.73 -1.00
C ALA A 84 1.98 25.36 0.33
N ALA A 85 2.84 26.15 0.96
CA ALA A 85 2.47 26.84 2.20
C ALA A 85 1.20 27.68 1.98
N GLY A 86 0.14 27.39 2.74
CA GLY A 86 -1.16 28.06 2.65
C GLY A 86 -2.13 27.52 1.59
N ALA A 87 -1.78 26.48 0.82
CA ALA A 87 -2.70 25.84 -0.12
C ALA A 87 -3.76 25.00 0.60
N ALA A 88 -5.01 25.08 0.14
CA ALA A 88 -6.09 24.27 0.67
C ALA A 88 -5.95 22.81 0.18
N PRO A 89 -6.11 21.79 1.05
CA PRO A 89 -6.03 20.38 0.66
C PRO A 89 -7.04 19.95 -0.41
N ALA A 90 -8.12 20.72 -0.59
CA ALA A 90 -9.18 20.45 -1.57
C ALA A 90 -8.74 20.70 -3.03
N ASP A 91 -7.65 21.46 -3.25
CA ASP A 91 -7.18 21.83 -4.59
C ASP A 91 -5.98 20.97 -5.04
N LEU A 92 -5.53 20.04 -4.21
CA LEU A 92 -4.36 19.21 -4.49
C LEU A 92 -4.75 18.01 -5.36
N ALA A 93 -3.94 17.71 -6.36
CA ALA A 93 -4.12 16.50 -7.14
C ALA A 93 -3.82 15.24 -6.30
N GLU A 94 -4.64 14.21 -6.49
CA GLU A 94 -4.48 12.87 -5.94
C GLU A 94 -4.40 11.84 -7.07
N TRP A 95 -3.60 10.80 -6.85
CA TRP A 95 -3.48 9.66 -7.75
C TRP A 95 -3.46 8.36 -6.96
N THR A 96 -4.17 7.35 -7.46
CA THR A 96 -4.10 5.99 -6.94
C THR A 96 -3.48 5.06 -7.97
N TYR A 97 -2.46 4.33 -7.57
CA TYR A 97 -1.77 3.34 -8.39
C TYR A 97 -1.88 1.95 -7.77
N ALA A 98 -1.94 0.91 -8.60
CA ALA A 98 -1.51 -0.43 -8.21
C ALA A 98 -0.06 -0.63 -8.64
N VAL A 99 0.75 -1.23 -7.77
CA VAL A 99 2.18 -1.45 -7.97
C VAL A 99 2.50 -2.92 -7.66
N ASP A 100 3.16 -3.61 -8.58
CA ASP A 100 3.78 -4.91 -8.32
C ASP A 100 5.25 -4.71 -7.94
N CYS A 101 5.55 -4.94 -6.68
CA CYS A 101 6.87 -4.77 -6.07
C CYS A 101 7.91 -5.83 -6.50
N ARG A 102 7.55 -6.78 -7.37
CA ARG A 102 8.50 -7.76 -7.95
C ARG A 102 9.03 -7.31 -9.31
N SER A 103 8.18 -6.67 -10.10
CA SER A 103 8.43 -6.32 -11.50
C SER A 103 8.50 -4.81 -11.73
N ASP A 104 8.28 -4.01 -10.68
CA ASP A 104 8.14 -2.56 -10.70
C ASP A 104 7.04 -2.06 -11.67
N GLN A 105 6.13 -2.96 -12.07
CA GLN A 105 4.99 -2.60 -12.90
C GLN A 105 4.00 -1.78 -12.08
N ALA A 106 3.53 -0.68 -12.66
CA ALA A 106 2.56 0.20 -12.04
C ALA A 106 1.40 0.52 -12.99
N ARG A 107 0.21 0.62 -12.41
CA ARG A 107 -1.05 0.87 -13.10
C ARG A 107 -1.76 2.03 -12.43
N LEU A 108 -2.06 3.09 -13.19
CA LEU A 108 -2.95 4.14 -12.69
C LEU A 108 -4.38 3.58 -12.56
N LEU A 109 -4.95 3.70 -11.36
CA LEU A 109 -6.30 3.27 -11.04
C LEU A 109 -7.27 4.45 -10.96
N GLY A 110 -6.79 5.62 -10.57
CA GLY A 110 -7.57 6.85 -10.57
C GLY A 110 -6.73 8.11 -10.32
N ALA A 111 -7.27 9.25 -10.72
CA ALA A 111 -6.66 10.56 -10.58
C ALA A 111 -7.76 11.65 -10.51
N GLY A 112 -7.56 12.65 -9.65
CA GLY A 112 -8.53 13.72 -9.46
C GLY A 112 -8.00 14.87 -8.60
N ILE A 113 -8.73 15.97 -8.52
CA ILE A 113 -8.41 17.11 -7.65
C ILE A 113 -9.27 17.03 -6.39
N GLY A 114 -8.63 17.12 -5.23
CA GLY A 114 -9.28 17.13 -3.92
C GLY A 114 -9.29 15.78 -3.21
N ILE A 115 -9.73 15.82 -1.96
CA ILE A 115 -9.62 14.69 -1.04
C ILE A 115 -10.46 13.51 -1.54
N GLY A 116 -9.80 12.40 -1.85
CA GLY A 116 -10.45 11.17 -2.32
C GLY A 116 -10.82 11.17 -3.81
N ALA A 117 -10.59 12.27 -4.53
CA ALA A 117 -10.91 12.37 -5.96
C ALA A 117 -10.01 11.48 -6.83
N GLY A 118 -8.83 11.09 -6.33
CA GLY A 118 -7.93 10.15 -7.00
C GLY A 118 -8.26 8.67 -6.79
N GLY A 119 -9.42 8.33 -6.23
CA GLY A 119 -9.80 6.95 -5.91
C GLY A 119 -9.92 6.05 -7.15
N PRO A 120 -9.80 4.72 -7.01
CA PRO A 120 -9.94 3.80 -8.13
C PRO A 120 -11.25 4.00 -8.91
N GLY A 121 -11.15 4.05 -10.24
CA GLY A 121 -12.29 4.21 -11.15
C GLY A 121 -12.57 5.67 -11.50
N ALA A 122 -12.00 6.62 -10.76
CA ALA A 122 -11.93 8.03 -11.15
C ALA A 122 -10.84 8.21 -12.22
N LEU A 123 -11.14 7.83 -13.47
CA LEU A 123 -10.19 7.95 -14.58
C LEU A 123 -10.09 9.42 -15.08
N PRO A 124 -8.92 9.88 -15.53
CA PRO A 124 -8.68 11.31 -15.72
C PRO A 124 -9.27 11.84 -17.03
N SER A 125 -9.78 13.07 -17.01
CA SER A 125 -9.78 13.92 -18.22
C SER A 125 -8.92 15.19 -18.07
N SER A 126 -8.51 15.59 -16.85
CA SER A 126 -7.82 16.88 -16.64
C SER A 126 -6.60 16.86 -15.70
N VAL A 127 -6.34 15.78 -14.94
CA VAL A 127 -5.22 15.73 -13.99
C VAL A 127 -4.00 15.07 -14.62
N ALA A 128 -2.91 15.83 -14.77
CA ALA A 128 -1.64 15.29 -15.27
C ALA A 128 -1.06 14.28 -14.28
N ALA A 129 -0.54 13.16 -14.78
CA ALA A 129 0.18 12.21 -13.93
C ALA A 129 1.53 12.81 -13.49
N PRO A 130 2.02 12.53 -12.26
CA PRO A 130 3.34 12.94 -11.84
C PRO A 130 4.41 12.33 -12.74
N ALA A 131 5.58 12.98 -12.79
CA ALA A 131 6.68 12.52 -13.62
C ALA A 131 7.08 11.05 -13.29
N PRO A 132 7.50 10.24 -14.28
CA PRO A 132 7.83 8.84 -14.07
C PRO A 132 8.86 8.58 -12.96
N ALA A 133 9.90 9.42 -12.87
CA ALA A 133 10.93 9.28 -11.84
C ALA A 133 10.39 9.54 -10.42
N ASP A 134 9.51 10.53 -10.27
CA ASP A 134 8.95 10.93 -8.98
C ASP A 134 8.06 9.83 -8.39
N ARG A 135 7.20 9.24 -9.23
CA ARG A 135 6.35 8.12 -8.81
C ARG A 135 7.15 6.85 -8.56
N ALA A 136 8.14 6.52 -9.39
CA ALA A 136 8.97 5.32 -9.23
C ALA A 136 9.72 5.31 -7.89
N ARG A 137 10.24 6.47 -7.46
CA ARG A 137 10.88 6.65 -6.14
C ARG A 137 9.93 6.31 -4.99
N LEU A 138 8.70 6.81 -5.02
CA LEU A 138 7.71 6.53 -3.98
C LEU A 138 7.24 5.08 -4.01
N PHE A 139 7.09 4.49 -5.19
CA PHE A 139 6.79 3.06 -5.32
C PHE A 139 7.90 2.21 -4.71
N ALA A 140 9.17 2.54 -4.97
CA ALA A 140 10.31 1.86 -4.37
C ALA A 140 10.32 1.97 -2.83
N LEU A 141 10.04 3.15 -2.27
CA LEU A 141 9.90 3.35 -0.82
C LEU A 141 8.81 2.44 -0.23
N VAL A 142 7.60 2.50 -0.81
CA VAL A 142 6.46 1.69 -0.34
C VAL A 142 6.78 0.20 -0.45
N CYS A 143 7.35 -0.23 -1.58
CA CYS A 143 7.73 -1.61 -1.80
C CYS A 143 8.81 -2.08 -0.81
N ALA A 144 9.82 -1.26 -0.51
CA ALA A 144 10.86 -1.57 0.47
C ALA A 144 10.30 -1.70 1.90
N LYS A 145 9.24 -0.95 2.22
CA LYS A 145 8.63 -0.92 3.56
C LYS A 145 7.34 -1.74 3.67
N ARG A 146 6.88 -2.41 2.60
CA ARG A 146 5.59 -3.14 2.54
C ARG A 146 5.45 -4.30 3.54
N THR A 147 6.55 -4.77 4.09
CA THR A 147 6.63 -5.84 5.10
C THR A 147 7.12 -5.34 6.45
N ALA A 148 7.50 -4.07 6.57
CA ALA A 148 7.94 -3.49 7.82
C ALA A 148 6.79 -3.52 8.83
N CYS A 149 6.99 -4.22 9.95
CA CYS A 149 5.95 -4.48 10.97
C CYS A 149 5.51 -3.22 11.73
N GLU A 150 6.16 -2.08 11.52
CA GLU A 150 5.98 -0.86 12.29
C GLU A 150 5.04 0.11 11.60
N LEU A 151 3.79 -0.28 11.38
CA LEU A 151 2.75 0.60 10.85
C LEU A 151 1.40 0.03 11.33
N ARG A 152 1.17 0.10 12.64
CA ARG A 152 0.20 -0.74 13.37
C ARG A 152 -1.07 0.00 13.76
N ILE A 153 -2.13 -0.33 13.06
CA ILE A 153 -3.47 -0.51 13.66
C ILE A 153 -3.40 -1.73 14.59
N LYS A 154 -4.01 -1.66 15.78
CA LYS A 154 -3.90 -2.59 16.93
C LYS A 154 -4.20 -4.10 16.68
N ALA A 155 -4.59 -4.54 15.47
CA ALA A 155 -5.07 -5.91 15.22
C ALA A 155 -4.43 -6.63 14.00
N ASN A 156 -3.17 -6.34 13.65
CA ASN A 156 -2.53 -6.91 12.46
C ASN A 156 -2.17 -8.41 12.60
N ALA A 157 -2.76 -9.27 11.77
CA ALA A 157 -2.51 -10.71 11.72
C ALA A 157 -1.08 -11.09 11.28
N CYS A 158 -0.40 -10.20 10.56
CA CYS A 158 0.99 -10.39 10.11
C CYS A 158 1.97 -10.52 11.29
N GLU A 159 1.68 -9.86 12.42
CA GLU A 159 2.46 -10.04 13.64
C GLU A 159 2.19 -11.35 14.36
N ARG A 160 0.95 -11.84 14.32
CA ARG A 160 0.63 -13.13 14.94
C ARG A 160 1.37 -14.27 14.26
N VAL A 161 1.49 -14.20 12.93
CA VAL A 161 2.26 -15.18 12.15
C VAL A 161 3.76 -15.02 12.40
N ARG A 162 4.31 -13.79 12.43
CA ARG A 162 5.72 -13.58 12.79
C ARG A 162 6.05 -14.06 14.22
N ALA A 163 5.17 -13.80 15.19
CA ALA A 163 5.31 -14.28 16.56
C ALA A 163 5.23 -15.81 16.64
N ALA A 164 4.33 -16.44 15.88
CA ALA A 164 4.24 -17.90 15.78
C ALA A 164 5.51 -18.51 15.16
N SER A 165 6.05 -17.90 14.10
CA SER A 165 7.28 -18.36 13.45
C SER A 165 8.53 -18.18 14.34
N LEU A 166 8.64 -17.08 15.08
CA LEU A 166 9.74 -16.86 16.02
C LEU A 166 9.64 -17.77 17.25
N ALA A 167 8.44 -18.00 17.77
CA ALA A 167 8.22 -18.95 18.86
C ALA A 167 8.56 -20.39 18.45
N ALA A 168 8.21 -20.79 17.22
CA ALA A 168 8.58 -22.09 16.67
C ALA A 168 10.11 -22.26 16.55
N LEU A 169 10.82 -21.21 16.12
CA LEU A 169 12.29 -21.22 16.02
C LEU A 169 12.99 -21.29 17.39
N GLY A 170 12.49 -20.57 18.40
CA GLY A 170 13.01 -20.64 19.77
C GLY A 170 12.78 -22.00 20.44
N GLN A 171 11.65 -22.65 20.17
CA GLN A 171 11.38 -24.01 20.65
C GLN A 171 12.26 -25.07 19.97
N GLN A 172 12.66 -24.88 18.71
CA GLN A 172 13.64 -25.74 18.05
C GLN A 172 15.04 -25.57 18.65
N GLN A 173 15.45 -24.36 19.03
CA GLN A 173 16.75 -24.13 19.67
C GLN A 173 16.85 -24.69 21.09
N VAL A 174 15.79 -24.61 21.90
CA VAL A 174 15.78 -25.21 23.26
C VAL A 174 15.82 -26.73 23.22
N ARG A 175 15.27 -27.36 22.17
CA ARG A 175 15.35 -28.82 21.97
C ARG A 175 16.70 -29.30 21.41
N GLN A 176 17.59 -28.39 21.01
CA GLN A 176 18.90 -28.69 20.42
C GLN A 176 20.08 -28.27 21.31
N ALA A 177 19.84 -27.73 22.51
CA ALA A 177 20.89 -27.50 23.50
C ALA A 177 21.20 -28.81 24.25
N PRO A 178 22.48 -29.25 24.29
CA PRO A 178 22.89 -30.55 24.85
C PRO A 178 22.77 -30.65 26.37
#